data_AF-A0A7C2JDS1-F1
#
_entry.id   AF-A0A7C2JDS1-F1
#
_cell.length_a   1.000
_cell.length_b   1.000
_cell.length_c   1.000
_cell.angle_alpha   90.00
_cell.angle_beta   90.00
_cell.angle_gamma   90.00
#
_symmetry.space_group_name_H-M   'P 1'
#
loop_
_entity.id
_entity.type
_entity.pdbx_description
1 polymer ?
#
loop_
_entity_poly.entity_id
_entity_poly.type
_entity_poly.pdbx_seq_one_letter_code
_entity_poly.pdbx_strand_id
1 'polypeptide(L)'
;MGLARPRRSVDGGPRPPSHEPSGGVLVSVLGVICCEVLELEFAYLLASDRELARITVLEDGRSERLLSSLGAQGLPGVERISTLGEFVPHGHGQPEALVRVLELGLHIWPQKLRTALVQAAEEMAPRVDALVLGYGLCGNALEAPSTLLSHLGVPVFLPMNEDHPVDDCIGLLIGGRERYYAEQCKVAGTFFVTPGWAYHWRRLLDQEMGGVSLEMARRMFQHYARTLLISNPVMSDQEMQESIQEFVDTFGFRIEACQGTISILQTTWQEARDSLHPH
;
A
#
# COMPACT_ATOMS: atom_id res chain seq x y z
N MET A 1 -9.52 -59.93 -51.80
CA MET A 1 -9.00 -60.03 -50.42
C MET A 1 -8.86 -58.59 -49.90
N GLY A 2 -9.64 -58.20 -48.88
CA GLY A 2 -9.53 -56.89 -48.22
C GLY A 2 -10.72 -55.94 -48.41
N LEU A 3 -11.85 -56.22 -47.74
CA LEU A 3 -12.98 -55.29 -47.58
C LEU A 3 -12.58 -54.15 -46.63
N ALA A 4 -12.64 -52.90 -47.08
CA ALA A 4 -12.43 -51.72 -46.25
C ALA A 4 -13.72 -51.39 -45.45
N ARG A 5 -13.63 -51.45 -44.12
CA ARG A 5 -14.70 -51.01 -43.20
C ARG A 5 -14.68 -49.48 -43.04
N PRO A 6 -15.84 -48.81 -42.92
CA PRO A 6 -15.90 -47.38 -42.62
C PRO A 6 -15.56 -47.11 -41.14
N ARG A 7 -14.80 -46.03 -40.89
CA ARG A 7 -14.47 -45.54 -39.55
C ARG A 7 -15.72 -44.97 -38.88
N ARG A 8 -16.05 -45.48 -37.69
CA ARG A 8 -17.05 -44.89 -36.80
C ARG A 8 -16.47 -43.63 -36.14
N SER A 9 -17.20 -42.52 -36.24
CA SER A 9 -17.01 -41.34 -35.39
C SER A 9 -17.46 -41.67 -33.97
N VAL A 10 -16.54 -41.64 -33.03
CA VAL A 10 -16.81 -41.71 -31.59
C VAL A 10 -16.30 -40.40 -31.01
N ASP A 11 -17.21 -39.50 -30.64
CA ASP A 11 -17.20 -38.79 -29.36
C ASP A 11 -18.34 -37.77 -29.30
N GLY A 12 -19.48 -38.24 -28.77
CA GLY A 12 -20.55 -37.40 -28.23
C GLY A 12 -20.53 -37.52 -26.71
N GLY A 13 -19.51 -36.95 -26.07
CA GLY A 13 -19.49 -36.77 -24.62
C GLY A 13 -20.38 -35.59 -24.21
N PRO A 14 -21.06 -35.63 -23.06
CA PRO A 14 -21.90 -34.53 -22.60
C PRO A 14 -21.04 -33.28 -22.36
N ARG A 15 -21.45 -32.15 -22.96
CA ARG A 15 -20.89 -30.83 -22.64
C ARG A 15 -21.07 -30.56 -21.14
N PRO A 16 -20.05 -30.04 -20.43
CA PRO A 16 -20.25 -29.56 -19.07
C PRO A 16 -21.28 -28.43 -19.08
N PRO A 17 -22.07 -28.28 -18.00
CA PRO A 17 -23.09 -27.24 -17.93
C PRO A 17 -22.44 -25.87 -18.10
N SER A 18 -22.90 -25.13 -19.09
CA SER A 18 -22.64 -23.69 -19.21
C SER A 18 -23.28 -23.03 -17.99
N HIS A 19 -22.45 -22.53 -17.08
CA HIS A 19 -22.90 -21.58 -16.07
C HIS A 19 -23.34 -20.31 -16.80
N GLU A 20 -24.65 -20.16 -16.97
CA GLU A 20 -25.25 -18.86 -17.26
C GLU A 20 -25.00 -17.96 -16.04
N PRO A 21 -24.45 -16.75 -16.21
CA PRO A 21 -24.34 -15.82 -15.10
C PRO A 21 -25.76 -15.38 -14.74
N SER A 22 -26.25 -15.87 -13.59
CA SER A 22 -27.39 -15.29 -12.91
C SER A 22 -27.11 -13.80 -12.72
N GLY A 23 -27.99 -12.94 -13.23
CA GLY A 23 -27.87 -11.48 -13.20
C GLY A 23 -27.90 -10.87 -11.80
N GLY A 24 -26.87 -11.15 -11.01
CA GLY A 24 -26.52 -10.40 -9.82
C GLY A 24 -25.75 -9.15 -10.21
N VAL A 25 -25.96 -8.06 -9.47
CA VAL A 25 -25.14 -6.86 -9.61
C VAL A 25 -23.71 -7.24 -9.27
N LEU A 26 -22.79 -7.13 -10.24
CA LEU A 26 -21.37 -7.39 -10.01
C LEU A 26 -20.85 -6.39 -8.99
N VAL A 27 -20.29 -6.88 -7.89
CA VAL A 27 -19.56 -6.05 -6.93
C VAL A 27 -18.13 -5.89 -7.41
N SER A 28 -17.66 -4.66 -7.36
CA SER A 28 -16.28 -4.30 -7.70
C SER A 28 -15.44 -4.26 -6.42
N VAL A 29 -14.41 -5.09 -6.35
CA VAL A 29 -13.50 -5.17 -5.19
C VAL A 29 -12.15 -4.53 -5.53
N LEU A 30 -11.78 -3.51 -4.78
CA LEU A 30 -10.46 -2.89 -4.84
C LEU A 30 -9.53 -3.54 -3.82
N GLY A 31 -8.44 -4.14 -4.29
CA GLY A 31 -7.37 -4.62 -3.43
C GLY A 31 -6.38 -3.51 -3.11
N VAL A 32 -5.95 -3.40 -1.85
CA VAL A 32 -4.90 -2.48 -1.41
C VAL A 32 -3.76 -3.30 -0.81
N ILE A 33 -2.55 -3.10 -1.34
CA ILE A 33 -1.31 -3.62 -0.74
C ILE A 33 -0.45 -2.42 -0.38
N CYS A 34 -0.27 -2.15 0.92
CA CYS A 34 0.40 -0.93 1.35
C CYS A 34 1.57 -1.19 2.31
N CYS A 35 2.51 -0.24 2.32
CA CYS A 35 3.55 -0.18 3.33
C CYS A 35 2.95 0.18 4.68
N GLU A 36 3.44 -0.45 5.75
CA GLU A 36 3.01 -0.15 7.12
C GLU A 36 3.16 1.33 7.49
N VAL A 37 4.12 2.06 6.91
CA VAL A 37 4.27 3.52 7.15
C VAL A 37 3.18 4.39 6.52
N LEU A 38 2.31 3.82 5.67
CA LEU A 38 1.20 4.50 5.01
C LEU A 38 -0.17 4.07 5.57
N GLU A 39 -0.19 3.27 6.63
CA GLU A 39 -1.43 2.70 7.17
C GLU A 39 -2.44 3.75 7.64
N LEU A 40 -1.96 4.89 8.16
CA LEU A 40 -2.81 5.97 8.62
C LEU A 40 -3.41 6.74 7.44
N GLU A 41 -2.62 6.96 6.39
CA GLU A 41 -3.07 7.58 5.14
C GLU A 41 -4.09 6.71 4.41
N PHE A 42 -3.91 5.38 4.40
CA PHE A 42 -4.93 4.46 3.89
C PHE A 42 -6.17 4.43 4.76
N ALA A 43 -6.04 4.46 6.10
CA ALA A 43 -7.20 4.55 6.98
C ALA A 43 -8.03 5.80 6.66
N TYR A 44 -7.37 6.95 6.54
CA TYR A 44 -8.01 8.22 6.19
C TYR A 44 -8.63 8.21 4.80
N LEU A 45 -7.90 7.69 3.80
CA LEU A 45 -8.37 7.59 2.41
C LEU A 45 -9.65 6.74 2.33
N LEU A 46 -9.60 5.52 2.86
CA LEU A 46 -10.72 4.57 2.81
C LEU A 46 -11.91 5.08 3.63
N ALA A 47 -11.66 5.74 4.76
CA ALA A 47 -12.72 6.34 5.57
C ALA A 47 -13.41 7.53 4.89
N SER A 48 -12.70 8.21 3.99
CA SER A 48 -13.21 9.38 3.27
C SER A 48 -14.04 9.01 2.04
N ASP A 49 -13.91 7.78 1.54
CA ASP A 49 -14.69 7.28 0.40
C ASP A 49 -16.10 6.86 0.86
N ARG A 50 -17.08 7.70 0.55
CA ARG A 50 -18.49 7.48 0.92
C ARG A 50 -19.21 6.45 0.05
N GLU A 51 -18.57 5.99 -1.02
CA GLU A 51 -19.14 5.01 -1.95
C GLU A 51 -18.72 3.58 -1.60
N LEU A 52 -17.64 3.41 -0.81
CA LEU A 52 -17.25 2.14 -0.24
C LEU A 52 -18.33 1.60 0.70
N ALA A 53 -18.84 0.40 0.40
CA ALA A 53 -19.80 -0.29 1.25
C ALA A 53 -19.15 -1.06 2.40
N ARG A 54 -17.90 -1.51 2.21
CA ARG A 54 -17.18 -2.36 3.17
C ARG A 54 -15.68 -2.25 2.99
N ILE A 55 -14.97 -2.36 4.10
CA ILE A 55 -13.52 -2.49 4.14
C ILE A 55 -13.20 -3.79 4.88
N THR A 56 -12.60 -4.75 4.19
CA THR A 56 -12.09 -5.98 4.79
C THR A 56 -10.58 -5.88 4.91
N VAL A 57 -10.04 -6.14 6.10
CA VAL A 57 -8.60 -6.09 6.36
C VAL A 57 -8.11 -7.50 6.70
N LEU A 58 -7.02 -7.92 6.04
CA LEU A 58 -6.27 -9.10 6.46
C LEU A 58 -5.55 -8.78 7.78
N GLU A 59 -6.07 -9.31 8.88
CA GLU A 59 -5.62 -9.02 10.24
C GLU A 59 -4.35 -9.81 10.57
N ASP A 60 -3.25 -9.07 10.70
CA ASP A 60 -2.02 -9.49 11.34
C ASP A 60 -1.43 -8.33 12.18
N GLY A 61 -0.29 -8.58 12.84
CA GLY A 61 0.37 -7.57 13.69
C GLY A 61 0.77 -6.27 12.97
N ARG A 62 0.80 -6.25 11.63
CA ARG A 62 1.13 -5.06 10.82
C ARG A 62 -0.10 -4.21 10.53
N SER A 63 -1.29 -4.78 10.67
CA SER A 63 -2.57 -4.12 10.38
C SER A 63 -3.25 -3.53 11.61
N GLU A 64 -2.70 -3.74 12.80
CA GLU A 64 -3.33 -3.36 14.08
C GLU A 64 -3.66 -1.86 14.12
N ARG A 65 -2.76 -1.02 13.62
CA ARG A 65 -2.92 0.43 13.69
C ARG A 65 -3.82 0.97 12.58
N LEU A 66 -3.76 0.41 11.36
CA LEU A 66 -4.82 0.57 10.35
C LEU A 66 -6.21 0.30 10.93
N LEU A 67 -6.41 -0.88 11.54
CA LEU A 67 -7.69 -1.30 12.12
C LEU A 67 -8.16 -0.38 13.25
N SER A 68 -7.24 0.02 14.13
CA SER A 68 -7.53 0.98 15.20
C SER A 68 -7.97 2.35 14.63
N SER A 69 -7.29 2.83 13.59
CA SER A 69 -7.61 4.11 12.95
C SER A 69 -8.96 4.07 12.23
N LEU A 70 -9.25 3.00 11.47
CA LEU A 70 -10.53 2.79 10.81
C LEU A 70 -11.69 2.72 11.82
N GLY A 71 -11.48 2.05 12.96
CA GLY A 71 -12.48 1.95 14.04
C GLY A 71 -12.77 3.30 14.72
N ALA A 72 -11.76 4.15 14.90
CA ALA A 72 -11.93 5.48 15.48
C ALA A 72 -12.71 6.44 14.58
N GLN A 73 -12.68 6.21 13.26
CA GLN A 73 -13.37 7.04 12.26
C GLN A 73 -14.85 6.67 12.06
N GLY A 74 -15.37 5.70 12.82
CA GLY A 74 -16.82 5.42 12.91
C GLY A 74 -17.44 4.82 11.65
N LEU A 75 -16.65 4.10 10.85
CA LEU A 75 -17.09 3.55 9.57
C LEU A 75 -18.08 2.39 9.74
N PRO A 76 -19.15 2.31 8.93
CA PRO A 76 -19.94 1.10 8.83
C PRO A 76 -19.14 0.01 8.10
N GLY A 77 -18.96 -1.14 8.74
CA GLY A 77 -18.52 -2.36 8.06
C GLY A 77 -17.01 -2.52 7.85
N VAL A 78 -16.19 -2.32 8.90
CA VAL A 78 -14.81 -2.84 8.89
C VAL A 78 -14.84 -4.32 9.30
N GLU A 79 -14.53 -5.20 8.35
CA GLU A 79 -14.42 -6.64 8.56
C GLU A 79 -12.96 -7.06 8.71
N ARG A 80 -12.73 -8.09 9.53
CA ARG A 80 -11.41 -8.63 9.81
C ARG A 80 -11.38 -10.09 9.41
N ILE A 81 -10.37 -10.47 8.64
CA ILE A 81 -10.15 -11.86 8.23
C ILE A 81 -8.74 -12.26 8.63
N SER A 82 -8.57 -13.51 9.06
CA SER A 82 -7.23 -14.04 9.40
C SER A 82 -6.51 -14.61 8.19
N THR A 83 -7.28 -15.03 7.17
CA THR A 83 -6.75 -15.56 5.92
C THR A 83 -7.52 -15.02 4.72
N LEU A 84 -6.86 -14.88 3.57
CA LEU A 84 -7.51 -14.42 2.34
C LEU A 84 -8.61 -15.40 1.86
N GLY A 85 -8.61 -16.66 2.31
CA GLY A 85 -9.66 -17.63 1.99
C GLY A 85 -11.02 -17.32 2.62
N GLU A 86 -11.06 -16.49 3.66
CA GLU A 86 -12.28 -16.06 4.33
C GLU A 86 -12.98 -14.89 3.61
N PHE A 87 -12.30 -14.22 2.69
CA PHE A 87 -12.86 -13.05 2.01
C PHE A 87 -14.01 -13.46 1.07
N VAL A 88 -15.18 -12.84 1.29
CA VAL A 88 -16.35 -12.99 0.44
C VAL A 88 -16.97 -11.60 0.19
N PRO A 89 -17.06 -11.15 -1.07
CA PRO A 89 -17.74 -9.89 -1.41
C PRO A 89 -19.22 -9.94 -1.03
N HIS A 90 -19.74 -8.88 -0.45
CA HIS A 90 -21.07 -8.86 0.17
C HIS A 90 -22.23 -8.67 -0.82
N GLY A 91 -21.97 -8.28 -2.07
CA GLY A 91 -22.94 -8.38 -3.17
C GLY A 91 -23.88 -7.18 -3.38
N HIS A 92 -23.64 -6.03 -2.75
CA HIS A 92 -24.60 -4.91 -2.71
C HIS A 92 -24.45 -3.85 -3.83
N GLY A 93 -23.68 -4.13 -4.88
CA GLY A 93 -23.51 -3.24 -6.05
C GLY A 93 -22.68 -1.97 -5.82
N GLN A 94 -22.27 -1.72 -4.58
CA GLN A 94 -21.27 -0.73 -4.21
C GLN A 94 -19.88 -1.36 -4.17
N PRO A 95 -18.81 -0.59 -4.38
CA PRO A 95 -17.44 -1.07 -4.27
C PRO A 95 -17.09 -1.51 -2.85
N GLU A 96 -16.20 -2.48 -2.74
CA GLU A 96 -15.63 -2.96 -1.48
C GLU A 96 -14.10 -2.88 -1.54
N ALA A 97 -13.44 -2.72 -0.39
CA ALA A 97 -11.99 -2.70 -0.30
C ALA A 97 -11.47 -3.95 0.44
N LEU A 98 -10.43 -4.60 -0.08
CA LEU A 98 -9.67 -5.64 0.61
C LEU A 98 -8.24 -5.16 0.84
N VAL A 99 -7.83 -5.01 2.10
CA VAL A 99 -6.56 -4.38 2.47
C VAL A 99 -5.59 -5.39 3.07
N ARG A 100 -4.34 -5.33 2.62
CA ARG A 100 -3.20 -6.04 3.20
C ARG A 100 -2.04 -5.08 3.46
N VAL A 101 -1.56 -5.07 4.70
CA VAL A 101 -0.39 -4.30 5.11
C VAL A 101 0.84 -5.20 5.06
N LEU A 102 1.91 -4.75 4.40
CA LEU A 102 3.19 -5.48 4.36
C LEU A 102 4.15 -4.96 5.44
N GLU A 103 5.15 -5.78 5.76
CA GLU A 103 6.12 -5.55 6.84
C GLU A 103 6.78 -4.16 6.78
N LEU A 104 6.83 -3.49 7.92
CA LEU A 104 7.64 -2.29 8.16
C LEU A 104 9.10 -2.47 7.73
N GLY A 105 9.69 -1.43 7.16
CA GLY A 105 11.12 -1.40 6.85
C GLY A 105 11.56 -2.23 5.63
N LEU A 106 10.65 -2.84 4.87
CA LEU A 106 11.02 -3.63 3.68
C LEU A 106 11.84 -2.87 2.64
N HIS A 107 11.73 -1.54 2.59
CA HIS A 107 12.51 -0.68 1.68
C HIS A 107 14.03 -0.78 1.87
N ILE A 108 14.49 -1.24 3.04
CA ILE A 108 15.91 -1.47 3.34
C ILE A 108 16.47 -2.66 2.52
N TRP A 109 15.59 -3.58 2.09
CA TRP A 109 15.95 -4.83 1.41
C TRP A 109 15.17 -4.96 0.09
N PRO A 110 15.60 -4.31 -1.01
CA PRO A 110 14.83 -4.23 -2.26
C PRO A 110 14.36 -5.59 -2.82
N GLN A 111 15.19 -6.64 -2.74
CA GLN A 111 14.78 -7.98 -3.18
C GLN A 111 13.71 -8.58 -2.27
N LYS A 112 13.78 -8.37 -0.95
CA LYS A 112 12.76 -8.83 0.00
C LYS A 112 11.44 -8.10 -0.23
N LEU A 113 11.49 -6.77 -0.44
CA LEU A 113 10.32 -5.97 -0.80
C LEU A 113 9.66 -6.48 -2.09
N ARG A 114 10.45 -6.68 -3.15
CA ARG A 114 9.96 -7.20 -4.42
C ARG A 114 9.25 -8.54 -4.26
N THR A 115 9.89 -9.51 -3.58
CA THR A 115 9.30 -10.83 -3.35
C THR A 115 8.01 -10.74 -2.53
N ALA A 116 8.01 -9.97 -1.45
CA ALA A 116 6.83 -9.82 -0.59
C ALA A 116 5.66 -9.19 -1.34
N LEU A 117 5.92 -8.17 -2.16
CA LEU A 117 4.89 -7.47 -2.93
C LEU A 117 4.32 -8.35 -4.04
N VAL A 118 5.16 -9.04 -4.81
CA VAL A 118 4.71 -9.97 -5.86
C VAL A 118 3.86 -11.08 -5.26
N GLN A 119 4.34 -11.72 -4.19
CA GLN A 119 3.58 -12.76 -3.50
C GLN A 119 2.24 -12.24 -2.98
N ALA A 120 2.23 -11.05 -2.38
CA ALA A 120 1.00 -10.46 -1.88
C ALA A 120 -0.01 -10.17 -3.00
N ALA A 121 0.47 -9.68 -4.13
CA ALA A 121 -0.34 -9.38 -5.31
C ALA A 121 -0.89 -10.67 -5.96
N GLU A 122 -0.08 -11.72 -6.08
CA GLU A 122 -0.52 -13.04 -6.58
C GLU A 122 -1.58 -13.68 -5.68
N GLU A 123 -1.45 -13.56 -4.36
CA GLU A 123 -2.42 -14.08 -3.41
C GLU A 123 -3.73 -13.27 -3.41
N MET A 124 -3.68 -11.96 -3.66
CA MET A 124 -4.87 -11.10 -3.66
C MET A 124 -5.58 -11.01 -5.01
N ALA A 125 -4.87 -11.06 -6.14
CA ALA A 125 -5.43 -10.88 -7.48
C ALA A 125 -6.67 -11.74 -7.79
N PRO A 126 -6.77 -13.02 -7.36
CA PRO A 126 -7.97 -13.83 -7.61
C PRO A 126 -9.25 -13.37 -6.89
N ARG A 127 -9.16 -12.35 -6.03
CA ARG A 127 -10.22 -11.90 -5.12
C ARG A 127 -10.61 -10.44 -5.34
N VAL A 128 -9.95 -9.76 -6.26
CA VAL A 128 -10.10 -8.32 -6.49
C VAL A 128 -10.23 -8.07 -7.98
N ASP A 129 -10.85 -6.96 -8.35
CA ASP A 129 -11.00 -6.53 -9.75
C ASP A 129 -9.89 -5.56 -10.17
N ALA A 130 -9.26 -4.89 -9.21
CA ALA A 130 -8.08 -4.05 -9.41
C ALA A 130 -7.22 -4.00 -8.15
N LEU A 131 -5.93 -3.71 -8.30
CA LEU A 131 -4.98 -3.54 -7.19
C LEU A 131 -4.46 -2.11 -7.12
N VAL A 132 -4.41 -1.54 -5.92
CA VAL A 132 -3.74 -0.28 -5.59
C VAL A 132 -2.52 -0.59 -4.74
N LEU A 133 -1.34 -0.18 -5.21
CA LEU A 133 -0.09 -0.32 -4.47
C LEU A 133 0.17 0.94 -3.64
N GLY A 134 0.06 0.82 -2.32
CA GLY A 134 0.50 1.84 -1.39
C GLY A 134 2.01 1.85 -1.20
N TYR A 135 2.75 2.12 -2.29
CA TYR A 135 4.20 2.07 -2.34
C TYR A 135 4.76 3.04 -3.39
N GLY A 136 5.89 3.69 -3.08
CA GLY A 136 6.79 4.22 -4.12
C GLY A 136 7.76 3.14 -4.63
N LEU A 137 8.68 3.51 -5.52
CA LEU A 137 9.67 2.57 -6.07
C LEU A 137 10.63 1.99 -5.02
N CYS A 138 10.86 2.70 -3.91
CA CYS A 138 11.60 2.27 -2.72
C CYS A 138 12.93 1.58 -3.07
N GLY A 139 13.84 2.30 -3.73
CA GLY A 139 15.15 1.78 -4.15
C GLY A 139 15.08 0.85 -5.37
N ASN A 140 14.15 1.13 -6.30
CA ASN A 140 13.90 0.34 -7.51
C ASN A 140 13.44 -1.11 -7.27
N ALA A 141 12.91 -1.41 -6.08
CA ALA A 141 12.31 -2.71 -5.81
C ALA A 141 11.14 -3.01 -6.77
N LEU A 142 10.43 -1.96 -7.19
CA LEU A 142 9.33 -1.98 -8.14
C LEU A 142 9.74 -1.47 -9.54
N GLU A 143 10.99 -1.65 -9.97
CA GLU A 143 11.39 -1.28 -11.33
C GLU A 143 10.49 -1.98 -12.38
N ALA A 144 9.90 -1.19 -13.27
CA ALA A 144 8.91 -1.62 -14.27
C ALA A 144 7.72 -2.41 -13.66
N PRO A 145 6.91 -1.79 -12.78
CA PRO A 145 5.86 -2.47 -12.03
C PRO A 145 4.78 -3.05 -12.96
N SER A 146 4.52 -2.38 -14.08
CA SER A 146 3.61 -2.83 -15.14
C SER A 146 4.05 -4.17 -15.75
N THR A 147 5.36 -4.40 -15.88
CA THR A 147 5.89 -5.68 -16.37
C THR A 147 5.90 -6.72 -15.25
N LEU A 148 6.36 -6.33 -14.06
CA LEU A 148 6.48 -7.20 -12.88
C LEU A 148 5.16 -7.89 -12.50
N LEU A 149 4.04 -7.20 -12.67
CA LEU A 149 2.72 -7.64 -12.23
C LEU A 149 1.76 -7.90 -13.41
N SER A 150 2.29 -7.94 -14.63
CA SER A 150 1.49 -8.13 -15.86
C SER A 150 0.74 -9.48 -15.91
N HIS A 151 1.23 -10.49 -15.19
CA HIS A 151 0.64 -11.84 -15.16
C HIS A 151 -0.57 -11.98 -14.24
N LEU A 152 -0.89 -10.97 -13.42
CA LEU A 152 -1.96 -11.05 -12.42
C LEU A 152 -3.38 -11.08 -13.02
N GLY A 153 -3.54 -10.62 -14.26
CA GLY A 153 -4.84 -10.60 -14.94
C GLY A 153 -5.81 -9.51 -14.44
N VAL A 154 -5.36 -8.64 -13.52
CA VAL A 154 -6.09 -7.47 -13.01
C VAL A 154 -5.25 -6.21 -13.20
N PRO A 155 -5.85 -5.03 -13.46
CA PRO A 155 -5.12 -3.78 -13.51
C PRO A 155 -4.49 -3.44 -12.15
N VAL A 156 -3.27 -2.89 -12.21
CA VAL A 156 -2.50 -2.48 -11.03
C VAL A 156 -2.18 -1.00 -11.14
N PHE A 157 -2.57 -0.25 -10.11
CA PHE A 157 -2.39 1.18 -9.96
C PHE A 157 -1.31 1.46 -8.94
N LEU A 158 -0.40 2.37 -9.28
CA LEU A 158 0.64 2.83 -8.38
C LEU A 158 0.61 4.36 -8.26
N PRO A 159 1.14 4.92 -7.17
CA PRO A 159 1.35 6.35 -7.00
C PRO A 159 2.25 6.93 -8.10
N MET A 160 1.64 7.77 -8.94
CA MET A 160 2.32 8.51 -10.02
C MET A 160 2.52 9.97 -9.62
N ASN A 161 3.71 10.50 -9.88
CA ASN A 161 4.00 11.92 -9.90
C ASN A 161 4.16 12.33 -11.36
N GLU A 162 3.13 12.98 -11.90
CA GLU A 162 3.02 13.30 -13.33
C GLU A 162 3.13 12.05 -14.21
N ASP A 163 4.19 11.92 -15.01
CA ASP A 163 4.40 10.84 -15.97
C ASP A 163 5.24 9.67 -15.42
N HIS A 164 5.65 9.73 -14.14
CA HIS A 164 6.54 8.73 -13.56
C HIS A 164 6.06 8.25 -12.17
N PRO A 165 6.39 7.01 -11.75
CA PRO A 165 6.18 6.53 -10.39
C PRO A 165 6.84 7.44 -9.33
N VAL A 166 6.23 7.59 -8.16
CA VAL A 166 6.92 8.24 -7.01
C VAL A 166 8.11 7.40 -6.55
N ASP A 167 9.20 8.05 -6.14
CA ASP A 167 10.46 7.37 -5.85
C ASP A 167 10.39 6.50 -4.58
N ASP A 168 9.68 6.95 -3.55
CA ASP A 168 9.48 6.23 -2.29
C ASP A 168 8.23 6.75 -1.53
N CYS A 169 7.98 6.22 -0.34
CA CYS A 169 6.84 6.65 0.49
C CYS A 169 7.00 8.08 1.04
N ILE A 170 8.23 8.63 1.10
CA ILE A 170 8.47 10.03 1.49
C ILE A 170 8.06 10.94 0.34
N GLY A 171 8.52 10.66 -0.88
CA GLY A 171 8.15 11.34 -2.12
C GLY A 171 6.64 11.37 -2.33
N LEU A 172 5.95 10.27 -2.00
CA LEU A 172 4.49 10.19 -2.02
C LEU A 172 3.84 11.23 -1.09
N LEU A 173 4.29 11.31 0.16
CA LEU A 173 3.66 12.16 1.18
C LEU A 173 4.15 13.61 1.18
N ILE A 174 5.36 13.89 0.73
CA ILE A 174 5.86 15.26 0.59
C ILE A 174 5.30 15.95 -0.66
N GLY A 175 4.68 15.20 -1.57
CA GLY A 175 4.02 15.73 -2.77
C GLY A 175 4.93 15.78 -3.99
N GLY A 176 5.65 14.70 -4.25
CA GLY A 176 6.40 14.50 -5.49
C GLY A 176 7.89 14.81 -5.38
N ARG A 177 8.61 14.45 -6.46
CA ARG A 177 10.07 14.51 -6.55
C ARG A 177 10.60 15.93 -6.39
N GLU A 178 9.94 16.92 -6.98
CA GLU A 178 10.42 18.31 -6.94
C GLU A 178 10.45 18.88 -5.52
N ARG A 179 9.37 18.66 -4.76
CA ARG A 179 9.29 19.09 -3.35
C ARG A 179 10.31 18.35 -2.49
N TYR A 180 10.46 17.05 -2.72
CA TYR A 180 11.46 16.25 -2.02
C TYR A 180 12.88 16.77 -2.26
N TYR A 181 13.24 16.96 -3.52
CA TYR A 181 14.53 17.47 -3.94
C TYR A 181 14.80 18.89 -3.41
N ALA A 182 13.79 19.76 -3.44
CA ALA A 182 13.92 21.13 -2.92
C ALA A 182 14.29 21.14 -1.42
N GLU A 183 13.71 20.25 -0.60
CA GLU A 183 14.07 20.15 0.82
C GLU A 183 15.47 19.57 1.05
N GLN A 184 15.92 18.64 0.20
CA GLN A 184 17.30 18.14 0.21
C GLN A 184 18.31 19.24 -0.18
N CYS A 185 17.98 20.08 -1.16
CA CYS A 185 18.83 21.21 -1.56
C CYS A 185 18.94 22.30 -0.48
N LYS A 186 17.87 22.52 0.31
CA LYS A 186 17.92 23.46 1.43
C LYS A 186 18.87 23.00 2.52
N VAL A 187 18.81 21.71 2.88
CA VAL A 187 19.66 21.09 3.90
C VAL A 187 19.96 19.65 3.51
N ALA A 188 21.18 19.38 3.04
CA ALA A 188 21.57 18.04 2.59
C ALA A 188 21.39 16.97 3.68
N GLY A 189 21.66 17.34 4.94
CA GLY A 189 21.41 16.51 6.11
C GLY A 189 19.96 16.58 6.62
N THR A 190 18.95 16.44 5.75
CA THR A 190 17.55 16.38 6.19
C THR A 190 17.13 14.94 6.44
N PHE A 191 16.66 14.66 7.65
CA PHE A 191 16.01 13.40 8.01
C PHE A 191 14.50 13.57 7.90
N PHE A 192 13.85 12.87 6.97
CA PHE A 192 12.43 13.04 6.68
C PHE A 192 11.58 12.11 7.55
N VAL A 193 10.55 12.66 8.19
CA VAL A 193 9.68 11.92 9.10
C VAL A 193 8.23 12.06 8.65
N THR A 194 7.64 10.94 8.24
CA THR A 194 6.21 10.81 7.93
C THR A 194 5.42 10.43 9.19
N PRO A 195 4.08 10.51 9.20
CA PRO A 195 3.27 10.05 10.34
C PRO A 195 3.55 8.59 10.72
N GLY A 196 3.62 7.69 9.74
CA GLY A 196 3.98 6.29 9.98
C GLY A 196 5.39 6.13 10.55
N TRP A 197 6.37 6.90 10.06
CA TRP A 197 7.71 6.89 10.66
C TRP A 197 7.69 7.39 12.10
N ALA A 198 7.03 8.53 12.36
CA ALA A 198 6.92 9.13 13.68
C ALA A 198 6.30 8.17 14.70
N TYR A 199 5.33 7.37 14.28
CA TYR A 199 4.71 6.36 15.13
C TYR A 199 5.61 5.13 15.34
N HIS A 200 6.22 4.62 14.27
CA HIS A 200 6.98 3.36 14.28
C HIS A 200 8.49 3.53 14.52
N TRP A 201 8.95 4.73 14.89
CA TRP A 201 10.38 5.07 14.88
C TRP A 201 11.27 4.10 15.65
N ARG A 202 10.80 3.55 16.80
CA ARG A 202 11.58 2.57 17.58
C ARG A 202 11.81 1.28 16.80
N ARG A 203 10.75 0.73 16.18
CA ARG A 203 10.83 -0.49 15.37
C ARG A 203 11.64 -0.27 14.10
N LEU A 204 11.47 0.88 13.44
CA LEU A 204 12.25 1.24 12.26
C LEU A 204 13.73 1.39 12.59
N LEU A 205 14.05 2.09 13.68
CA LEU A 205 15.42 2.24 14.15
C LEU A 205 16.02 0.86 14.47
N ASP A 206 15.31 -0.01 15.19
CA ASP A 206 15.82 -1.36 15.47
C ASP A 206 16.10 -2.16 14.18
N GLN A 207 15.24 -2.04 13.16
CA GLN A 207 15.42 -2.71 11.86
C GLN A 207 16.57 -2.13 11.02
N GLU A 208 16.70 -0.81 10.97
CA GLU A 208 17.76 -0.11 10.22
C GLU A 208 19.13 -0.28 10.88
N MET A 209 19.15 -0.33 12.21
CA MET A 209 20.37 -0.26 13.01
C MET A 209 20.87 -1.65 13.43
N GLY A 210 20.04 -2.69 13.39
CA GLY A 210 20.48 -4.08 13.55
C GLY A 210 21.19 -4.38 14.87
N GLY A 211 20.83 -3.69 15.96
CA GLY A 211 21.41 -3.89 17.29
C GLY A 211 22.76 -3.20 17.53
N VAL A 212 23.15 -2.21 16.71
CA VAL A 212 24.32 -1.36 16.99
C VAL A 212 24.14 -0.53 18.26
N SER A 213 25.28 -0.21 18.91
CA SER A 213 25.29 0.60 20.12
C SER A 213 24.78 2.03 19.86
N LEU A 214 24.28 2.68 20.91
CA LEU A 214 23.85 4.09 20.84
C LEU A 214 24.95 5.03 20.32
N GLU A 215 26.21 4.74 20.64
CA GLU A 215 27.35 5.51 20.14
C GLU A 215 27.51 5.36 18.62
N MET A 216 27.40 4.14 18.10
CA MET A 216 27.43 3.90 16.65
C MET A 216 26.23 4.54 15.97
N ALA A 217 25.05 4.46 16.60
CA ALA A 217 23.86 5.12 16.09
C ALA A 217 24.07 6.63 15.94
N ARG A 218 24.60 7.30 16.98
CA ARG A 218 24.95 8.72 16.90
C ARG A 218 25.93 9.05 15.77
N ARG A 219 26.89 8.17 15.49
CA ARG A 219 27.81 8.33 14.36
C ARG A 219 27.12 8.19 13.00
N MET A 220 26.19 7.24 12.87
CA MET A 220 25.39 7.09 11.63
C MET A 220 24.55 8.33 11.36
N PHE A 221 24.07 8.97 12.43
CA PHE A 221 23.24 10.16 12.36
C PHE A 221 24.02 11.49 12.33
N GLN A 222 25.36 11.47 12.41
CA GLN A 222 26.18 12.67 12.61
C GLN A 222 26.12 13.69 11.45
N HIS A 223 25.69 13.27 10.28
CA HIS A 223 25.59 14.11 9.08
C HIS A 223 24.19 14.71 8.89
N TYR A 224 23.21 14.31 9.70
CA TYR A 224 21.89 14.95 9.71
C TYR A 224 21.92 16.22 10.56
N ALA A 225 21.43 17.31 9.97
CA ALA A 225 21.36 18.63 10.59
C ALA A 225 19.95 18.95 11.10
N ARG A 226 18.90 18.39 10.47
CA ARG A 226 17.50 18.59 10.87
C ARG A 226 16.67 17.34 10.66
N THR A 227 15.61 17.22 11.45
CA THR A 227 14.45 16.38 11.18
C THR A 227 13.35 17.24 10.56
N LEU A 228 12.84 16.84 9.41
CA LEU A 228 11.71 17.49 8.74
C LEU A 228 10.47 16.62 8.87
N LEU A 229 9.52 17.06 9.69
CA LEU A 229 8.19 16.46 9.79
C LEU A 229 7.40 16.76 8.52
N ILE A 230 6.81 15.72 7.94
CA ILE A 230 5.90 15.82 6.80
C ILE A 230 4.50 15.51 7.33
N SER A 231 3.85 16.52 7.91
CA SER A 231 2.51 16.35 8.44
C SER A 231 1.47 16.33 7.34
N ASN A 232 0.36 15.64 7.59
CA ASN A 232 -0.77 15.59 6.68
C ASN A 232 -2.05 15.41 7.54
N PRO A 233 -3.26 15.33 6.95
CA PRO A 233 -4.50 15.26 7.72
C PRO A 233 -4.61 14.10 8.73
N VAL A 234 -3.72 13.10 8.70
CA VAL A 234 -3.78 11.93 9.58
C VAL A 234 -3.02 12.09 10.89
N MET A 235 -2.09 13.05 10.96
CA MET A 235 -1.31 13.35 12.18
C MET A 235 -0.77 14.78 12.12
N SER A 236 -1.09 15.56 13.14
CA SER A 236 -0.67 16.96 13.24
C SER A 236 0.82 17.13 13.54
N ASP A 237 1.39 18.30 13.24
CA ASP A 237 2.78 18.65 13.59
C ASP A 237 3.08 18.41 15.08
N GLN A 238 2.14 18.78 15.95
CA GLN A 238 2.29 18.63 17.39
C GLN A 238 2.37 17.15 17.79
N GLU A 239 1.44 16.32 17.33
CA GLU A 239 1.42 14.89 17.63
C GLU A 239 2.67 14.18 17.08
N MET A 240 3.12 14.55 15.88
CA MET A 240 4.37 14.03 15.30
C MET A 240 5.57 14.40 16.16
N GLN A 241 5.67 15.67 16.57
CA GLN A 241 6.76 16.15 17.42
C GLN A 241 6.78 15.42 18.77
N GLU A 242 5.62 15.27 19.42
CA GLU A 242 5.50 14.50 20.67
C GLU A 242 5.93 13.05 20.49
N SER A 243 5.58 12.42 19.36
CA SER A 243 5.91 11.01 19.06
C SER A 243 7.41 10.76 18.89
N ILE A 244 8.15 11.75 18.35
CA ILE A 244 9.59 11.64 18.07
C ILE A 244 10.48 12.36 19.08
N GLN A 245 9.93 12.94 20.16
CA GLN A 245 10.70 13.77 21.09
C GLN A 245 11.92 13.02 21.66
N GLU A 246 11.74 11.76 22.08
CA GLU A 246 12.84 10.91 22.57
C GLU A 246 13.92 10.67 21.51
N PHE A 247 13.52 10.42 20.25
CA PHE A 247 14.45 10.25 19.14
C PHE A 247 15.28 11.52 18.93
N VAL A 248 14.63 12.68 18.89
CA VAL A 248 15.29 13.97 18.69
C VAL A 248 16.24 14.30 19.83
N ASP A 249 15.83 14.09 21.09
CA ASP A 249 16.68 14.33 22.25
C ASP A 249 17.91 13.41 22.26
N THR A 250 17.75 12.19 21.74
CA THR A 250 18.81 11.18 21.68
C THR A 250 19.91 11.53 20.66
N PHE A 251 19.51 12.07 19.50
CA PHE A 251 20.38 12.33 18.36
C PHE A 251 20.72 13.81 18.13
N GLY A 252 20.05 14.74 18.84
CA GLY A 252 20.39 16.16 18.87
C GLY A 252 19.95 16.97 17.65
N PHE A 253 18.87 16.57 16.98
CA PHE A 253 18.41 17.23 15.75
C PHE A 253 17.56 18.48 16.01
N ARG A 254 17.64 19.46 15.11
CA ARG A 254 16.61 20.50 15.02
C ARG A 254 15.34 19.90 14.41
N ILE A 255 14.17 20.23 14.96
CA ILE A 255 12.88 19.89 14.36
C ILE A 255 12.40 21.05 13.48
N GLU A 256 11.99 20.73 12.26
CA GLU A 256 11.24 21.58 11.36
C GLU A 256 10.04 20.79 10.84
N ALA A 257 9.02 21.49 10.34
CA ALA A 257 7.84 20.85 9.75
C ALA A 257 7.52 21.46 8.38
N CYS A 258 6.97 20.64 7.51
CA CYS A 258 6.37 21.08 6.26
C CYS A 258 5.03 20.35 6.04
N GLN A 259 4.11 21.03 5.37
CA GLN A 259 2.82 20.45 5.04
C GLN A 259 2.98 19.43 3.90
N GLY A 260 2.85 18.16 4.21
CA GLY A 260 2.69 17.07 3.25
C GLY A 260 1.31 17.02 2.60
N THR A 261 1.07 15.97 1.84
CA THR A 261 -0.16 15.75 1.09
C THR A 261 -0.50 14.26 1.03
N ILE A 262 -1.78 13.98 0.83
CA ILE A 262 -2.32 12.66 0.50
C ILE A 262 -2.88 12.61 -0.93
N SER A 263 -2.76 13.71 -1.68
CA SER A 263 -3.39 13.87 -3.00
C SER A 263 -2.95 12.83 -4.01
N ILE A 264 -1.65 12.49 -4.07
CA ILE A 264 -1.14 11.44 -4.97
C ILE A 264 -1.82 10.10 -4.67
N LEU A 265 -2.00 9.77 -3.39
CA LEU A 265 -2.69 8.54 -2.98
C LEU A 265 -4.18 8.59 -3.34
N GLN A 266 -4.83 9.74 -3.14
CA GLN A 266 -6.23 9.95 -3.52
C GLN A 266 -6.44 9.82 -5.03
N THR A 267 -5.56 10.41 -5.84
CA THR A 267 -5.60 10.27 -7.30
C THR A 267 -5.43 8.82 -7.73
N THR A 268 -4.46 8.11 -7.15
CA THR A 268 -4.23 6.68 -7.45
C THR A 268 -5.46 5.83 -7.13
N TRP A 269 -6.09 6.10 -5.97
CA TRP A 269 -7.32 5.43 -5.56
C TRP A 269 -8.48 5.71 -6.52
N GLN A 270 -8.65 6.98 -6.92
CA GLN A 270 -9.71 7.39 -7.84
C GLN A 270 -9.52 6.76 -9.23
N GLU A 271 -8.31 6.73 -9.76
CA GLU A 271 -8.02 6.07 -11.04
C GLU A 271 -8.38 4.58 -11.01
N ALA A 272 -8.06 3.90 -9.89
CA ALA A 272 -8.44 2.51 -9.70
C ALA A 272 -9.96 2.34 -9.63
N ARG A 273 -10.67 3.21 -8.91
CA ARG A 273 -12.15 3.23 -8.84
C ARG A 273 -12.77 3.39 -10.22
N ASP A 274 -12.31 4.38 -10.98
CA ASP A 274 -12.86 4.72 -12.31
C ASP A 274 -12.64 3.59 -13.31
N SER A 275 -11.56 2.81 -13.16
CA SER A 275 -11.28 1.66 -14.02
C SER A 275 -12.28 0.50 -13.91
N LEU A 276 -13.03 0.42 -12.79
CA LEU A 276 -14.01 -0.64 -12.55
C LEU A 276 -15.39 -0.33 -13.14
N HIS A 277 -15.61 0.93 -13.56
CA HIS A 277 -16.83 1.38 -14.23
C HIS A 277 -16.48 2.24 -15.45
N PRO A 278 -15.88 1.66 -16.51
CA PRO A 278 -15.57 2.42 -17.72
C PRO A 278 -16.87 2.95 -18.33
N HIS A 279 -16.93 4.28 -18.51
CA HIS A 279 -18.03 5.00 -19.15
C HIS A 279 -18.34 4.48 -20.57
#